data_AF-A0AAW7YVG5-F1
#
_entry.id   AF-A0AAW7YVG5-F1
#
_cell.length_a   1.000
_cell.length_b   1.000
_cell.length_c   1.000
_cell.angle_alpha   90.00
_cell.angle_beta   90.00
_cell.angle_gamma   90.00
#
_symmetry.space_group_name_H-M   'P 1'
#
loop_
_entity.id
_entity.type
_entity.pdbx_description
1 polymer ?
#
loop_
_entity_poly.entity_id
_entity_poly.type
_entity_poly.pdbx_seq_one_letter_code
_entity_poly.pdbx_strand_id
1 'polypeptide(L)'
;DKLGNVNENQLLQTGDVGYHTKNWYTQLLVQDFQVLGNTEQPHTLLPQLTFAGDWDLDWQTLQFGFDSEISNFTHSDNTVYT
;
A
#
# COMPACT_ATOMS: atom_id res chain seq x y z
N ASP A 1 34.00 0.32 1.05
CA ASP A 1 32.60 0.78 1.13
C ASP A 1 31.64 -0.31 0.71
N LYS A 2 30.85 -0.84 1.65
CA LYS A 2 29.71 -1.72 1.35
C LYS A 2 28.46 -0.87 1.43
N LEU A 3 28.00 -0.40 0.27
CA LEU A 3 26.70 0.23 0.09
C LEU A 3 25.66 -0.88 -0.10
N GLY A 4 24.95 -1.21 0.97
CA GLY A 4 23.88 -2.20 0.94
C GLY A 4 23.47 -2.54 2.36
N ASN A 5 22.38 -1.95 2.84
CA ASN A 5 21.75 -2.40 4.07
C ASN A 5 20.85 -3.57 3.70
N VAL A 6 21.33 -4.78 3.98
CA VAL A 6 20.65 -6.00 3.57
C VAL A 6 19.88 -6.55 4.78
N ASN A 7 18.55 -6.50 4.72
CA ASN A 7 17.70 -7.40 5.49
C ASN A 7 17.56 -8.68 4.64
N GLU A 8 18.50 -9.61 4.79
CA GLU A 8 18.87 -10.67 3.83
C GLU A 8 17.85 -11.79 3.54
N ASN A 9 16.65 -11.78 4.11
CA ASN A 9 15.74 -12.93 4.03
C ASN A 9 14.36 -12.62 3.41
N GLN A 10 14.14 -11.46 2.79
CA GLN A 10 12.85 -11.14 2.19
C GLN A 10 13.02 -10.35 0.88
N LEU A 11 12.25 -10.76 -0.14
CA LEU A 11 12.11 -10.08 -1.41
C LEU A 11 10.76 -9.38 -1.44
N LEU A 12 10.78 -8.05 -1.54
CA LEU A 12 9.59 -7.23 -1.73
C LEU A 12 9.24 -7.19 -3.23
N GLN A 13 8.00 -7.54 -3.56
CA GLN A 13 7.45 -7.46 -4.91
C GLN A 13 6.29 -6.47 -4.91
N THR A 14 6.47 -5.35 -5.60
CA THR A 14 5.49 -4.27 -5.61
C THR A 14 5.17 -3.87 -7.04
N GLY A 15 3.88 -3.65 -7.30
CA GLY A 15 3.39 -2.97 -8.48
C GLY A 15 2.39 -1.90 -8.08
N ASP A 16 2.60 -0.68 -8.56
CA ASP A 16 1.71 0.44 -8.32
C ASP A 16 1.30 1.11 -9.63
N VAL A 17 0.08 1.64 -9.63
CA VAL A 17 -0.40 2.54 -10.68
C VAL A 17 -1.25 3.62 -10.04
N GLY A 18 -1.00 4.87 -10.42
CA GLY A 18 -1.68 6.02 -9.85
C GLY A 18 -2.13 7.00 -10.92
N TYR A 19 -3.21 7.73 -10.60
CA TYR A 19 -3.61 8.93 -11.32
C TYR A 19 -3.62 10.11 -10.36
N HIS A 20 -2.83 11.12 -10.69
CA HIS A 20 -2.59 12.28 -9.82
C HIS A 20 -3.05 13.55 -10.53
N THR A 21 -3.85 14.34 -9.81
CA THR A 21 -4.19 15.70 -10.21
C THR A 21 -3.58 16.70 -9.23
N LYS A 22 -3.91 17.97 -9.37
CA LYS A 22 -3.45 19.02 -8.45
C LYS A 22 -3.97 18.82 -7.02
N ASN A 23 -5.19 18.32 -6.86
CA ASN A 23 -5.91 18.40 -5.59
C ASN A 23 -6.51 17.06 -5.13
N TRP A 24 -6.32 16.00 -5.90
CA TRP A 24 -6.64 14.64 -5.47
C TRP A 24 -5.79 13.62 -6.23
N TYR A 25 -5.62 12.45 -5.65
CA TYR A 25 -5.02 11.30 -6.31
C TYR A 25 -5.77 10.02 -6.00
N THR A 26 -5.62 9.04 -6.89
CA THR A 26 -6.00 7.66 -6.63
C THR A 26 -4.84 6.75 -6.98
N GLN A 27 -4.66 5.69 -6.20
CA GLN A 27 -3.58 4.73 -6.37
C GLN A 27 -4.11 3.32 -6.17
N LEU A 28 -3.76 2.42 -7.08
CA LEU A 28 -3.88 0.98 -6.90
C LEU A 28 -2.49 0.41 -6.62
N LEU A 29 -2.35 -0.26 -5.49
CA LEU A 29 -1.13 -0.90 -5.03
C LEU A 29 -1.37 -2.41 -4.86
N VAL A 30 -0.40 -3.18 -5.35
CA VAL A 30 -0.28 -4.63 -5.20
C VAL A 30 1.08 -4.86 -4.56
N GLN A 31 1.10 -5.44 -3.37
CA GLN A 31 2.33 -5.65 -2.61
C GLN A 31 2.38 -7.06 -2.01
N ASP A 32 3.42 -7.80 -2.37
CA ASP A 32 3.72 -9.12 -1.87
C ASP A 32 5.13 -9.20 -1.29
N PHE A 33 5.30 -10.06 -0.29
CA PHE A 33 6.56 -10.26 0.42
C PHE A 33 6.93 -11.74 0.33
N GLN A 34 7.98 -12.04 -0.43
CA GLN A 34 8.52 -13.39 -0.52
C GLN A 34 9.67 -13.57 0.48
N VAL A 35 9.48 -14.41 1.48
CA VAL A 35 10.58 -14.79 2.38
C VAL A 35 11.53 -15.76 1.69
N LEU A 36 12.83 -15.44 1.72
CA LEU A 36 13.93 -16.28 1.28
C LEU A 36 14.39 -17.14 2.47
N GLY A 37 13.77 -18.30 2.67
CA GLY A 37 14.13 -19.25 3.74
C GLY A 37 12.96 -20.05 4.32
N ASN A 38 13.21 -20.82 5.39
CA ASN A 38 12.20 -21.61 6.12
C ASN A 38 11.64 -20.83 7.31
N THR A 39 11.15 -19.61 7.10
CA THR A 39 10.47 -18.82 8.14
C THR A 39 9.05 -18.50 7.72
N GLU A 40 8.19 -18.15 8.68
CA GLU A 40 6.80 -17.80 8.41
C GLU A 40 6.70 -16.68 7.35
N GLN A 41 5.77 -16.86 6.41
CA GLN A 41 5.51 -15.83 5.42
C GLN A 41 4.74 -14.68 6.09
N PRO A 42 5.02 -13.42 5.74
CA PRO A 42 4.24 -12.29 6.21
C PRO A 42 2.92 -12.18 5.43
N HIS A 43 2.01 -11.34 5.92
CA HIS A 43 0.79 -11.02 5.20
C HIS A 43 1.07 -10.27 3.88
N THR A 44 0.30 -10.67 2.87
CA THR A 44 0.36 -10.15 1.51
C THR A 44 -0.81 -9.18 1.29
N LEU A 45 -0.55 -7.99 0.75
CA LEU A 45 -1.52 -6.92 0.56
C LEU A 45 -1.97 -6.86 -0.90
N LEU A 46 -3.11 -7.49 -1.20
CA LEU A 46 -3.61 -7.69 -2.56
C LEU A 46 -5.14 -7.62 -2.63
N PRO A 47 -5.75 -6.59 -3.26
CA PRO A 47 -5.19 -5.27 -3.62
C PRO A 47 -5.42 -4.19 -2.54
N GLN A 48 -4.68 -3.08 -2.61
CA GLN A 48 -4.96 -1.83 -1.89
C GLN A 48 -5.35 -0.72 -2.87
N LEU A 49 -6.51 -0.12 -2.66
CA LEU A 49 -6.99 1.05 -3.40
C LEU A 49 -7.06 2.25 -2.45
N THR A 50 -6.40 3.33 -2.83
CA THR A 50 -6.39 4.60 -2.09
C THR A 50 -7.02 5.70 -2.94
N PHE A 51 -7.80 6.55 -2.29
CA PHE A 51 -8.25 7.83 -2.84
C PHE A 51 -8.11 8.89 -1.77
N ALA A 52 -7.47 10.00 -2.11
CA ALA A 52 -7.29 11.12 -1.22
C ALA A 52 -7.36 12.44 -1.98
N GLY A 53 -7.88 13.49 -1.33
CA GLY A 53 -7.95 14.81 -1.93
C GLY A 53 -8.33 15.91 -0.95
N ASP A 54 -8.04 17.12 -1.39
CA ASP A 54 -8.26 18.36 -0.66
C ASP A 54 -8.96 19.38 -1.57
N TRP A 55 -9.96 20.06 -1.06
CA TRP A 55 -10.75 21.04 -1.79
C TRP A 55 -10.95 22.29 -0.94
N ASP A 56 -10.59 23.44 -1.51
CA ASP A 56 -11.09 24.73 -1.04
C ASP A 56 -12.52 24.87 -1.54
N LEU A 57 -13.48 24.82 -0.63
CA LEU A 57 -14.87 25.08 -0.96
C LEU A 57 -14.99 26.61 -0.96
N ASP A 58 -15.28 27.22 -2.12
CA ASP A 58 -15.45 28.69 -2.31
C ASP A 58 -16.55 29.34 -1.43
N TRP A 59 -17.00 28.64 -0.40
CA TRP A 59 -17.83 29.10 0.69
C TRP A 59 -16.97 29.52 1.89
N GLN A 60 -16.84 30.83 2.05
CA GLN A 60 -16.01 31.46 3.10
C GLN A 60 -14.53 31.05 2.99
N THR A 61 -13.98 30.44 4.05
CA THR A 61 -12.61 29.95 4.16
C THR A 61 -12.60 28.45 4.48
N LEU A 62 -13.62 27.71 4.06
CA LEU A 62 -13.78 26.31 4.40
C LEU A 62 -12.90 25.42 3.50
N GLN A 63 -12.08 24.60 4.13
CA GLN A 63 -11.26 23.59 3.47
C GLN A 63 -11.79 22.21 3.83
N PHE A 64 -11.87 21.33 2.84
CA PHE A 64 -12.33 19.95 3.03
C PHE A 64 -11.25 18.99 2.52
N GLY A 65 -10.79 18.11 3.40
CA GLY A 65 -9.91 17.00 3.06
C GLY A 65 -10.64 15.67 3.24
N PHE A 66 -10.34 14.71 2.38
CA PHE A 66 -10.87 13.35 2.46
C PHE A 66 -9.82 12.33 2.06
N ASP A 67 -9.59 11.35 2.94
CA ASP A 67 -8.72 10.21 2.72
C ASP A 67 -9.51 8.92 2.87
N SER A 68 -9.28 7.98 1.97
CA SER A 68 -9.93 6.67 1.97
C SER A 68 -8.99 5.59 1.48
N GLU A 69 -9.12 4.41 2.08
CA GLU A 69 -8.39 3.22 1.72
C GLU A 69 -9.29 2.00 1.79
N ILE A 70 -9.18 1.13 0.80
CA ILE A 70 -9.75 -0.22 0.81
C ILE A 70 -8.59 -1.18 0.57
N SER A 71 -8.32 -2.05 1.54
CA SER A 71 -7.24 -3.03 1.50
C SER A 71 -7.76 -4.44 1.75
N ASN A 72 -7.23 -5.40 1.00
CA ASN A 72 -7.44 -6.82 1.25
C ASN A 72 -6.12 -7.47 1.67
N PHE A 73 -6.07 -7.94 2.92
CA PHE A 73 -4.92 -8.65 3.47
C PHE A 73 -5.14 -10.15 3.32
N THR A 74 -4.16 -10.82 2.73
CA THR A 74 -4.14 -12.26 2.52
C THR A 74 -2.89 -12.87 3.15
N HIS A 75 -2.88 -14.19 3.24
CA HIS A 75 -1.73 -14.94 3.71
C HIS A 75 -1.67 -16.24 2.91
N SER A 76 -0.47 -16.70 2.58
CA SER A 76 -0.29 -17.94 1.81
C SER A 76 -0.67 -19.20 2.60
N ASP A 77 -0.54 -19.14 3.93
CA ASP A 77 -1.09 -20.14 4.84
C ASP A 77 -2.54 -19.80 5.16
N ASN A 78 -3.46 -20.60 4.60
CA ASN A 78 -4.90 -20.47 4.79
C ASN A 78 -5.37 -20.83 6.21
N THR A 79 -4.52 -21.40 7.06
CA THR A 79 -4.86 -21.74 8.45
C THR A 79 -4.80 -20.55 9.40
N VAL A 80 -4.22 -19.42 8.96
CA VAL A 80 -4.07 -18.20 9.79
C VAL A 80 -5.40 -17.48 10.04
N TYR A 81 -6.43 -17.76 9.22
CA TYR A 81 -7.74 -17.11 9.31
C TYR A 81 -8.91 -18.06 9.67
N THR A 82 -8.60 -19.31 10.04
CA THR A 82 -9.57 -20.32 10.52
C THR A 82 -9.41 -20.59 12.00
#